data_AF-A0A7J9WBV6-F1
#
_entry.id   AF-A0A7J9WBV6-F1
#
_cell.length_a   1.000
_cell.length_b   1.000
_cell.length_c   1.000
_cell.angle_alpha   90.00
_cell.angle_beta   90.00
_cell.angle_gamma   90.00
#
_symmetry.space_group_name_H-M   'P 1'
#
loop_
_entity.id
_entity.type
_entity.pdbx_description
1 polymer ?
#
loop_
_entity_poly.entity_id
_entity_poly.type
_entity_poly.pdbx_seq_one_letter_code
_entity_poly.pdbx_strand_id
1 'polypeptide(L)'
;MRPRWEWLVAVWHPLAFAAWPVVNLYQDNVGHTPPHEAVSLVGLCAGSAAAILVILALALRDIARGALAASVVVLAIMLWGPARDALGDPGWLFWVWLLAALVLAALLVRSATIVRELTTVAAAMATIVLVLALVPLVRARFDATAAEAAPVAAENLEEEVGEWSAPGEPRDIFYLVFDRYGSQAAMERRWNMDLDPFFRGLEQRGFVVTPHSKANHLRTAQSLSSTFNLKYHHDLAQRYGPDTGNMLPVYQLLEDHAVGRLLARRGYEYVHIGAWWDPTQGNRNADVNWSYERWEDFTLELFRSTLISHFERRPQGRSLGEQRRRLPYDGAFQQFRNLRRAAARPGPTFTFAHILLPHEPFVFDRNGNYISLEEEGARGRDLNYREQTLFTNELIERLLDDLLAVPEAQRPIIVLSADEGPHPVRFKADEENFDWTRATDDELEEKLAILNAYYLPGPRSEPDLYDSISPVNTWRVIFNSYFGANLPLVADRTFIFRDENHVYDFTDVTQRVSTP
;
A
#
# COMPACT_ATOMS: atom_id res chain seq x y z
N MET A 1 50.94 21.39 -7.17
CA MET A 1 49.96 20.30 -6.97
C MET A 1 48.90 20.80 -6.01
N ARG A 2 47.63 20.87 -6.41
CA ARG A 2 46.55 21.15 -5.45
C ARG A 2 46.54 20.01 -4.41
N PRO A 3 46.39 20.30 -3.11
CA PRO A 3 46.38 19.26 -2.10
C PRO A 3 45.21 18.28 -2.35
N ARG A 4 45.44 16.98 -2.17
CA ARG A 4 44.49 15.90 -2.50
C ARG A 4 43.10 16.10 -1.90
N TRP A 5 42.98 16.84 -0.79
CA TRP A 5 41.71 17.12 -0.14
C TRP A 5 40.81 18.07 -0.95
N GLU A 6 41.35 19.08 -1.65
CA GLU A 6 40.57 20.03 -2.45
C GLU A 6 39.86 19.32 -3.62
N TRP A 7 40.51 18.28 -4.16
CA TRP A 7 39.94 17.46 -5.21
C TRP A 7 38.77 16.62 -4.70
N LEU A 8 38.92 15.99 -3.52
CA LEU A 8 37.85 15.21 -2.89
C LEU A 8 36.63 16.07 -2.56
N VAL A 9 36.87 17.27 -1.99
CA VAL A 9 35.79 18.22 -1.67
C VAL A 9 35.04 18.65 -2.92
N ALA A 10 35.74 18.96 -4.02
CA ALA A 10 35.12 19.34 -5.28
C ALA A 10 34.26 18.21 -5.88
N VAL A 11 34.73 16.95 -5.83
CA VAL A 11 33.96 15.83 -6.38
C VAL A 11 32.74 15.48 -5.52
N TRP A 12 32.80 15.69 -4.20
CA TRP A 12 31.76 15.25 -3.26
C TRP A 12 30.41 15.96 -3.43
N HIS A 13 30.41 17.29 -3.47
CA HIS A 13 29.17 18.06 -3.37
C HIS A 13 28.15 17.81 -4.51
N PRO A 14 28.51 17.67 -5.81
CA PRO A 14 27.52 17.33 -6.84
C PRO A 14 26.93 15.92 -6.64
N LEU A 15 27.70 14.96 -6.11
CA LEU A 15 27.24 13.59 -5.87
C LEU A 15 26.29 13.54 -4.67
N ALA A 16 26.66 14.21 -3.58
CA ALA A 16 25.83 14.29 -2.37
C ALA A 16 24.50 15.01 -2.62
N PHE A 17 24.50 16.10 -3.40
CA PHE A 17 23.25 16.75 -3.82
C PHE A 17 22.37 15.89 -4.73
N ALA A 18 22.95 14.95 -5.49
CA ALA A 18 22.18 14.01 -6.29
C ALA A 18 21.60 12.85 -5.45
N ALA A 19 22.31 12.44 -4.39
CA ALA A 19 21.86 11.38 -3.49
C ALA A 19 20.79 11.86 -2.49
N TRP A 20 20.91 13.09 -2.00
CA TRP A 20 20.04 13.64 -0.94
C TRP A 20 18.53 13.50 -1.21
N PRO A 21 17.99 13.89 -2.38
CA PRO A 21 16.56 13.75 -2.68
C PRO A 21 16.09 12.29 -2.68
N VAL A 22 16.93 11.36 -3.13
CA VAL A 22 16.64 9.92 -3.12
C VAL A 22 16.51 9.41 -1.67
N VAL A 23 17.40 9.86 -0.80
CA VAL A 23 17.39 9.48 0.61
C VAL A 23 16.15 10.04 1.31
N ASN A 24 15.80 11.31 1.08
CA ASN A 24 14.56 11.90 1.61
C ASN A 24 13.32 11.16 1.09
N LEU A 25 13.22 10.90 -0.21
CA LEU A 25 12.09 10.14 -0.77
C LEU A 25 11.99 8.75 -0.12
N TYR A 26 13.12 8.11 0.16
CA TYR A 26 13.12 6.83 0.86
C TYR A 26 12.64 6.93 2.30
N GLN A 27 12.94 8.02 3.02
CA GLN A 27 12.45 8.26 4.38
C GLN A 27 10.92 8.23 4.45
N ASP A 28 10.27 8.89 3.49
CA ASP A 28 8.81 8.98 3.42
C ASP A 28 8.17 7.64 3.00
N ASN A 29 8.97 6.69 2.50
CA ASN A 29 8.54 5.39 2.00
C ASN A 29 9.17 4.21 2.76
N VAL A 30 9.73 4.45 3.96
CA VAL A 30 10.32 3.38 4.79
C VAL A 30 9.23 2.37 5.17
N GLY A 31 9.43 1.12 4.77
CA GLY A 31 8.47 0.03 5.00
C GLY A 31 7.57 -0.25 3.79
N HIS A 32 7.48 0.67 2.84
CA HIS A 32 6.80 0.44 1.55
C HIS A 32 7.81 0.09 0.45
N THR A 33 8.94 0.80 0.39
CA THR A 33 10.00 0.54 -0.60
C THR A 33 11.13 -0.35 -0.05
N PRO A 34 11.55 -1.40 -0.77
CA PRO A 34 12.73 -2.18 -0.39
C PRO A 34 14.03 -1.35 -0.42
N PRO A 35 14.95 -1.50 0.55
CA PRO A 35 16.18 -0.69 0.62
C PRO A 35 17.07 -0.77 -0.63
N HIS A 36 17.07 -1.90 -1.33
CA HIS A 36 17.92 -2.10 -2.51
C HIS A 36 17.49 -1.23 -3.70
N GLU A 37 16.22 -0.85 -3.78
CA GLU A 37 15.70 0.07 -4.81
C GLU A 37 16.24 1.48 -4.57
N ALA A 38 16.20 1.96 -3.33
CA ALA A 38 16.80 3.24 -2.94
C ALA A 38 18.31 3.28 -3.18
N VAL A 39 19.04 2.22 -2.82
CA VAL A 39 20.49 2.14 -3.06
C VAL A 39 20.80 2.17 -4.57
N SER A 40 20.03 1.44 -5.38
CA SER A 40 20.18 1.42 -6.84
C SER A 40 19.94 2.80 -7.44
N LEU A 41 18.91 3.51 -6.96
CA LEU A 41 18.57 4.85 -7.44
C LEU A 41 19.60 5.91 -7.00
N VAL A 42 20.12 5.83 -5.77
CA VAL A 42 21.27 6.66 -5.33
C VAL A 42 22.46 6.44 -6.27
N GLY A 43 22.75 5.18 -6.63
CA GLY A 43 23.81 4.84 -7.59
C GLY A 43 23.59 5.47 -8.97
N LEU A 44 22.36 5.42 -9.48
CA LEU A 44 21.99 6.03 -10.77
C LEU A 44 22.13 7.56 -10.75
N CYS A 45 21.61 8.23 -9.73
CA CYS A 45 21.67 9.69 -9.58
C CYS A 45 23.11 10.18 -9.37
N ALA A 46 23.88 9.50 -8.50
CA ALA A 46 25.28 9.82 -8.28
C ALA A 46 26.12 9.56 -9.55
N GLY A 47 25.87 8.47 -10.28
CA GLY A 47 26.53 8.19 -11.56
C GLY A 47 26.24 9.26 -12.61
N SER A 48 25.00 9.72 -12.69
CA SER A 48 24.58 10.82 -13.58
C SER A 48 25.26 12.15 -13.21
N ALA A 49 25.29 12.49 -11.91
CA ALA A 49 25.99 13.67 -11.41
C ALA A 49 27.50 13.62 -11.66
N ALA A 50 28.12 12.44 -11.53
CA ALA A 50 29.52 12.23 -11.88
C ALA A 50 29.78 12.49 -13.37
N ALA A 51 28.89 12.03 -14.26
CA ALA A 51 29.00 12.29 -15.69
C ALA A 51 28.89 13.79 -16.01
N ILE A 52 27.92 14.49 -15.41
CA ILE A 52 27.77 15.96 -15.54
C ILE A 52 29.04 16.68 -15.06
N LEU A 53 29.56 16.29 -13.90
CA LEU A 53 30.81 16.81 -13.35
C LEU A 53 31.98 16.63 -14.34
N VAL A 54 32.17 15.43 -14.89
CA VAL A 54 33.25 15.15 -15.84
C VAL A 54 33.11 16.03 -17.08
N ILE A 55 31.92 16.11 -17.67
CA ILE A 55 31.66 16.95 -18.85
C ILE A 55 32.00 18.41 -18.58
N LEU A 56 31.51 18.97 -17.45
CA LEU A 56 31.73 20.38 -17.12
C LEU A 56 33.16 20.68 -16.69
N ALA A 57 33.82 19.75 -15.98
CA ALA A 57 35.23 19.88 -15.62
C ALA A 57 36.14 19.88 -16.85
N LEU A 58 35.83 19.04 -17.85
CA LEU A 58 36.54 19.03 -19.13
C LEU A 58 36.29 20.31 -19.93
N ALA A 59 35.03 20.76 -20.03
CA ALA A 59 34.65 21.99 -20.73
C ALA A 59 35.31 23.23 -20.12
N LEU A 60 35.34 23.32 -18.79
CA LEU A 60 35.91 24.46 -18.05
C LEU A 60 37.41 24.31 -17.75
N ARG A 61 37.99 23.14 -18.08
CA ARG A 61 39.39 22.78 -17.84
C ARG A 61 39.84 22.95 -16.38
N ASP A 62 38.90 22.92 -15.44
CA ASP A 62 39.15 23.04 -14.00
C ASP A 62 38.06 22.26 -13.25
N ILE A 63 38.48 21.30 -12.43
CA ILE A 63 37.55 20.43 -11.70
C ILE A 63 36.69 21.18 -10.68
N ALA A 64 37.22 22.22 -10.02
CA ALA A 64 36.46 22.96 -9.02
C ALA A 64 35.38 23.83 -9.69
N ARG A 65 35.70 24.42 -10.85
CA ARG A 65 34.71 25.12 -11.68
C ARG A 65 33.65 24.14 -12.22
N GLY A 66 34.10 23.00 -12.73
CA GLY A 66 33.24 21.91 -13.20
C GLY A 66 32.28 21.43 -12.13
N ALA A 67 32.77 21.21 -10.91
CA ALA A 67 31.97 20.76 -9.78
C ALA A 67 30.91 21.76 -9.34
N LEU A 68 31.28 23.04 -9.25
CA LEU A 68 30.35 24.09 -8.87
C LEU A 68 29.23 24.24 -9.90
N ALA A 69 29.57 24.25 -11.19
CA ALA A 69 28.59 24.24 -12.27
C ALA A 69 27.72 22.97 -12.25
N ALA A 70 28.33 21.80 -12.05
CA ALA A 70 27.61 20.53 -11.96
C ALA A 70 26.61 20.51 -10.82
N SER A 71 26.95 21.10 -9.67
CA SER A 71 26.05 21.16 -8.52
C SER A 71 24.85 22.05 -8.77
N VAL A 72 25.05 23.19 -9.44
CA VAL A 72 23.93 24.05 -9.86
C VAL A 72 23.00 23.30 -10.82
N VAL A 73 23.56 22.56 -11.79
CA VAL A 73 22.77 21.77 -12.74
C VAL A 73 22.03 20.62 -12.03
N VAL A 74 22.72 19.87 -11.17
CA VAL A 74 22.10 18.77 -10.39
C VAL A 74 20.98 19.30 -9.50
N LEU A 75 21.20 20.38 -8.76
CA LEU A 75 20.16 20.99 -7.93
C LEU A 75 19.00 21.52 -8.76
N ALA A 76 19.26 22.14 -9.91
CA ALA A 76 18.19 22.58 -10.81
C ALA A 76 17.34 21.41 -11.31
N ILE A 77 17.96 20.25 -11.59
CA ILE A 77 17.26 19.01 -11.96
C ILE A 77 16.43 18.50 -10.78
N MET A 78 17.03 18.36 -9.60
CA MET A 78 16.40 17.71 -8.44
C MET A 78 15.34 18.57 -7.74
N LEU A 79 15.43 19.89 -7.82
CA LEU A 79 14.50 20.82 -7.15
C LEU A 79 13.33 21.27 -8.04
N TRP A 80 13.17 20.66 -9.21
CA TRP A 80 12.11 21.04 -10.15
C TRP A 80 10.70 20.78 -9.63
N GLY A 81 10.46 19.60 -9.06
CA GLY A 81 9.15 19.21 -8.49
C GLY A 81 8.71 20.21 -7.41
N PRO A 82 9.50 20.40 -6.34
CA PRO A 82 9.19 21.40 -5.32
C PRO A 82 8.97 22.82 -5.87
N ALA A 83 9.74 23.22 -6.89
CA ALA A 83 9.55 24.53 -7.53
C ALA A 83 8.24 24.62 -8.31
N ARG A 84 7.88 23.59 -9.06
CA ARG A 84 6.60 23.48 -9.78
C ARG A 84 5.42 23.48 -8.81
N ASP A 85 5.53 22.76 -7.71
CA ASP A 85 4.44 22.67 -6.73
C ASP A 85 4.23 24.01 -6.01
N ALA A 86 5.30 24.75 -5.73
CA ALA A 86 5.22 26.07 -5.11
C ALA A 86 4.76 27.20 -6.06
N LEU A 87 5.11 27.12 -7.35
CA LEU A 87 4.92 28.21 -8.33
C LEU A 87 3.84 27.90 -9.38
N GLY A 88 3.29 26.69 -9.39
CA GLY A 88 2.46 26.14 -10.47
C GLY A 88 3.29 25.63 -11.65
N ASP A 89 2.61 25.11 -12.69
CA ASP A 89 3.26 24.57 -13.90
C ASP A 89 2.91 25.35 -15.19
N PRO A 90 3.17 26.67 -15.26
CA PRO A 90 3.01 27.37 -16.52
C PRO A 90 4.15 26.96 -17.47
N GLY A 91 3.84 26.71 -18.74
CA GLY A 91 4.82 26.17 -19.70
C GLY A 91 6.10 27.02 -19.92
N TRP A 92 6.14 28.27 -19.46
CA TRP A 92 7.34 29.11 -19.46
C TRP A 92 8.27 28.88 -18.26
N LEU A 93 7.77 28.34 -17.13
CA LEU A 93 8.53 28.18 -15.90
C LEU A 93 9.77 27.32 -16.11
N PHE A 94 9.63 26.25 -16.89
CA PHE A 94 10.75 25.36 -17.24
C PHE A 94 11.91 26.13 -17.87
N TRP A 95 11.63 26.97 -18.86
CA TRP A 95 12.66 27.73 -19.57
C TRP A 95 13.32 28.78 -18.69
N VAL A 96 12.54 29.45 -17.83
CA VAL A 96 13.07 30.42 -16.87
C VAL A 96 13.95 29.72 -15.84
N TRP A 97 13.53 28.57 -15.32
CA TRP A 97 14.27 27.77 -14.35
C TRP A 97 15.61 27.28 -14.93
N LEU A 98 15.58 26.72 -16.13
CA LEU A 98 16.77 26.26 -16.84
C LEU A 98 17.72 27.43 -17.13
N LEU A 99 17.21 28.56 -17.61
CA LEU A 99 18.02 29.74 -17.90
C LEU A 99 18.66 30.30 -16.62
N ALA A 100 17.89 30.39 -15.53
CA ALA A 100 18.39 30.86 -14.23
C ALA A 100 19.53 29.98 -13.73
N ALA A 101 19.40 28.66 -13.82
CA ALA A 101 20.45 27.71 -13.45
C ALA A 101 21.71 27.89 -14.31
N LEU A 102 21.58 28.04 -15.63
CA LEU A 102 22.71 28.26 -16.53
C LEU A 102 23.42 29.59 -16.28
N VAL A 103 22.66 30.67 -16.07
CA VAL A 103 23.21 31.99 -15.73
C VAL A 103 23.94 31.94 -14.40
N LEU A 104 23.35 31.31 -13.38
CA LEU A 104 23.99 31.14 -12.07
C LEU A 104 25.31 30.36 -12.21
N ALA A 105 25.29 29.20 -12.88
CA ALA A 105 26.50 28.42 -13.12
C ALA A 105 27.58 29.25 -13.83
N ALA A 106 27.22 30.01 -14.87
CA ALA A 106 28.14 30.87 -15.60
C ALA A 106 28.72 32.01 -14.76
N LEU A 107 27.96 32.59 -13.83
CA LEU A 107 28.43 33.63 -12.91
C LEU A 107 29.41 33.06 -11.88
N LEU A 108 29.08 31.90 -11.29
CA LEU A 108 29.87 31.30 -10.23
C LEU A 108 31.26 30.85 -10.69
N VAL A 109 31.42 30.38 -11.93
CA VAL A 109 32.70 29.87 -12.44
C VAL A 109 33.71 30.94 -12.87
N ARG A 110 33.30 32.22 -12.94
CA ARG A 110 34.14 33.32 -13.44
C ARG A 110 35.28 33.71 -12.50
N SER A 111 35.07 33.61 -11.18
CA SER A 111 36.05 34.04 -10.18
C SER A 111 36.69 32.86 -9.47
N ALA A 112 38.02 32.78 -9.52
CA ALA A 112 38.77 31.71 -8.84
C ALA A 112 38.61 31.75 -7.31
N THR A 113 38.46 32.93 -6.72
CA THR A 113 38.23 33.11 -5.28
C THR A 113 36.86 32.58 -4.89
N ILE A 114 35.82 32.97 -5.65
CA ILE A 114 34.44 32.52 -5.43
C ILE A 114 34.36 31.00 -5.55
N VAL A 115 34.99 30.41 -6.57
CA VAL A 115 35.01 28.96 -6.77
C VAL A 115 35.59 28.25 -5.56
N ARG A 116 36.74 28.69 -5.03
CA ARG A 116 37.38 28.05 -3.88
C ARG A 116 36.51 28.12 -2.62
N GLU A 117 35.94 29.29 -2.32
CA GLU A 117 35.11 29.49 -1.14
C GLU A 117 33.79 28.72 -1.25
N LEU A 118 33.09 28.85 -2.38
CA LEU A 118 31.81 28.17 -2.60
C LEU A 118 31.92 26.67 -2.76
N THR A 119 33.03 26.12 -3.27
CA THR A 119 33.24 24.66 -3.26
C THR A 119 33.25 24.11 -1.83
N THR A 120 33.89 24.81 -0.90
CA THR A 120 33.93 24.39 0.52
C THR A 120 32.55 24.51 1.16
N VAL A 121 31.86 25.63 0.93
CA VAL A 121 30.49 25.86 1.43
C VAL A 121 29.52 24.83 0.86
N ALA A 122 29.56 24.58 -0.45
CA ALA A 122 28.71 23.59 -1.12
C ALA A 122 28.94 22.18 -0.57
N ALA A 123 30.19 21.78 -0.32
CA ALA A 123 30.49 20.49 0.28
C ALA A 123 30.02 20.37 1.73
N ALA A 124 30.17 21.44 2.53
CA ALA A 124 29.63 21.47 3.89
C ALA A 124 28.09 21.35 3.87
N MET A 125 27.42 22.14 3.01
CA MET A 125 25.96 22.08 2.86
C MET A 125 25.48 20.71 2.38
N ALA A 126 26.08 20.15 1.33
CA ALA A 126 25.72 18.84 0.79
C ALA A 126 25.89 17.74 1.83
N THR A 127 26.95 17.82 2.66
CA THR A 127 27.16 16.90 3.78
C THR A 127 26.08 17.06 4.84
N ILE A 128 25.76 18.30 5.24
CA ILE A 128 24.74 18.58 6.25
C ILE A 128 23.38 18.05 5.81
N VAL A 129 22.92 18.37 4.59
CA VAL A 129 21.60 17.92 4.12
C VAL A 129 21.53 16.40 3.98
N LEU A 130 22.60 15.75 3.50
CA LEU A 130 22.64 14.30 3.40
C LEU A 130 22.68 13.64 4.79
N VAL A 131 23.43 14.17 5.75
CA VAL A 131 23.45 13.65 7.12
C VAL A 131 22.09 13.81 7.78
N LEU A 132 21.43 14.97 7.63
CA LEU A 132 20.07 15.18 8.13
C LEU A 132 19.07 14.19 7.51
N ALA A 133 19.23 13.86 6.23
CA ALA A 133 18.44 12.82 5.55
C ALA A 133 18.81 11.37 5.98
N LEU A 134 19.98 11.13 6.58
CA LEU A 134 20.35 9.79 7.05
C LEU A 134 19.98 9.55 8.52
N VAL A 135 19.90 10.59 9.34
CA VAL A 135 19.66 10.47 10.79
C VAL A 135 18.35 9.72 11.12
N PRO A 136 17.19 10.04 10.51
CA PRO A 136 15.94 9.29 10.74
C PRO A 136 16.04 7.81 10.36
N LEU A 137 16.71 7.48 9.25
CA LEU A 137 16.88 6.09 8.79
C LEU A 137 17.73 5.28 9.77
N VAL A 138 18.83 5.88 10.25
CA VAL A 138 19.71 5.25 11.23
C VAL A 138 18.96 5.01 12.54
N ARG A 139 18.19 6.00 13.01
CA ARG A 139 17.36 5.86 14.22
C ARG A 139 16.31 4.75 14.07
N ALA A 140 15.57 4.75 12.96
CA ALA A 140 14.56 3.73 12.65
C ALA A 140 15.18 2.32 12.63
N ARG A 141 16.39 2.15 12.08
CA ARG A 141 17.07 0.86 12.12
C ARG A 141 17.48 0.46 13.52
N PHE A 142 18.05 1.37 14.32
CA PHE A 142 18.40 1.08 15.71
C PHE A 142 17.17 0.64 16.52
N ASP A 143 16.07 1.37 16.40
CA ASP A 143 14.80 1.06 17.06
C ASP A 143 14.26 -0.31 16.61
N ALA A 144 14.33 -0.62 15.31
CA ALA A 144 13.95 -1.94 14.77
C ALA A 144 14.84 -3.07 15.31
N THR A 145 16.17 -2.92 15.35
CA THR A 145 17.06 -3.97 15.93
C THR A 145 16.84 -4.18 17.42
N ALA A 146 16.64 -3.10 18.18
CA ALA A 146 16.29 -3.19 19.60
C ALA A 146 14.94 -3.90 19.78
N ALA A 147 14.01 -3.64 18.86
CA ALA A 147 12.73 -4.31 18.76
C ALA A 147 12.72 -5.61 17.95
N GLU A 148 13.84 -6.16 17.51
CA GLU A 148 13.98 -7.54 17.02
C GLU A 148 14.59 -8.44 18.11
N ALA A 149 15.38 -7.85 19.02
CA ALA A 149 16.08 -8.55 20.09
C ALA A 149 15.17 -9.11 21.21
N ALA A 150 13.94 -8.60 21.36
CA ALA A 150 12.93 -9.26 22.19
C ALA A 150 12.12 -10.25 21.32
N PRO A 151 11.98 -11.53 21.67
CA PRO A 151 11.01 -12.36 20.96
C PRO A 151 9.61 -11.76 21.19
N VAL A 152 8.89 -11.36 20.13
CA VAL A 152 7.42 -11.42 20.24
C VAL A 152 7.20 -12.92 20.37
N ALA A 153 6.66 -13.37 21.49
CA ALA A 153 6.23 -14.76 21.58
C ALA A 153 5.26 -14.97 20.43
N ALA A 154 5.71 -15.60 19.35
CA ALA A 154 4.79 -16.19 18.41
C ALA A 154 4.04 -17.20 19.27
N GLU A 155 2.83 -16.85 19.69
CA GLU A 155 1.90 -17.86 20.16
C GLU A 155 1.92 -18.93 19.07
N ASN A 156 2.42 -20.11 19.44
CA ASN A 156 2.47 -21.24 18.53
C ASN A 156 1.02 -21.69 18.38
N LEU A 157 0.24 -20.96 17.59
CA LEU A 157 -1.09 -21.35 17.14
C LEU A 157 -1.03 -22.80 16.64
N GLU A 158 0.06 -23.16 15.96
CA GLU A 158 0.38 -24.52 15.53
C GLU A 158 0.42 -25.58 16.66
N GLU A 159 0.82 -25.22 17.87
CA GLU A 159 0.74 -26.09 19.06
C GLU A 159 -0.67 -26.15 19.65
N GLU A 160 -1.41 -25.04 19.66
CA GLU A 160 -2.82 -24.99 20.11
C GLU A 160 -3.76 -25.81 19.21
N VAL A 161 -3.50 -25.73 17.90
CA VAL A 161 -4.15 -26.47 16.82
C VAL A 161 -4.09 -27.99 17.13
N GLY A 162 -2.94 -28.56 17.50
CA GLY A 162 -2.82 -30.00 17.73
C GLY A 162 -3.09 -30.86 16.49
N GLU A 163 -3.57 -32.10 16.66
CA GLU A 163 -3.93 -32.98 15.54
C GLU A 163 -5.26 -32.55 14.89
N TRP A 164 -5.18 -31.87 13.74
CA TRP A 164 -6.37 -31.58 12.94
C TRP A 164 -6.67 -32.73 11.98
N SER A 165 -7.94 -33.02 11.74
CA SER A 165 -8.39 -33.99 10.75
C SER A 165 -9.44 -33.33 9.85
N ALA A 166 -9.16 -33.24 8.55
CA ALA A 166 -10.15 -32.77 7.60
C ALA A 166 -11.11 -33.93 7.27
N PRO A 167 -12.42 -33.84 7.58
CA PRO A 167 -13.37 -34.83 7.09
C PRO A 167 -13.60 -34.60 5.59
N GLY A 168 -13.18 -35.56 4.75
CA GLY A 168 -13.46 -35.57 3.31
C GLY A 168 -12.33 -35.03 2.43
N GLU A 169 -12.63 -34.85 1.14
CA GLU A 169 -11.67 -34.28 0.19
C GLU A 169 -11.47 -32.77 0.44
N PRO A 170 -10.23 -32.26 0.36
CA PRO A 170 -9.95 -30.85 0.59
C PRO A 170 -10.57 -30.01 -0.53
N ARG A 171 -11.19 -28.90 -0.13
CA ARG A 171 -11.79 -27.91 -1.04
C ARG A 171 -10.84 -26.74 -1.22
N ASP A 172 -10.87 -26.11 -2.39
CA ASP A 172 -10.21 -24.82 -2.57
C ASP A 172 -10.80 -23.77 -1.63
N ILE A 173 -9.96 -22.83 -1.19
CA ILE A 173 -10.33 -21.74 -0.30
C ILE A 173 -10.02 -20.42 -1.00
N PHE A 174 -11.03 -19.59 -1.23
CA PHE A 174 -10.89 -18.25 -1.76
C PHE A 174 -11.19 -17.24 -0.65
N TYR A 175 -10.17 -16.49 -0.23
CA TYR A 175 -10.34 -15.33 0.64
C TYR A 175 -10.17 -14.07 -0.20
N LEU A 176 -11.28 -13.41 -0.50
CA LEU A 176 -11.36 -12.25 -1.38
C LEU A 176 -11.67 -11.02 -0.54
N VAL A 177 -10.71 -10.11 -0.45
CA VAL A 177 -10.82 -8.87 0.32
C VAL A 177 -11.00 -7.71 -0.64
N PHE A 178 -12.06 -6.93 -0.45
CA PHE A 178 -12.41 -5.75 -1.24
C PHE A 178 -12.09 -4.48 -0.45
N ASP A 179 -11.18 -3.67 -0.99
CA ASP A 179 -10.68 -2.46 -0.33
C ASP A 179 -11.77 -1.41 -0.16
N ARG A 180 -12.01 -1.00 1.10
CA ARG A 180 -13.00 0.01 1.49
C ARG A 180 -14.45 -0.32 1.15
N TYR A 181 -14.82 -1.59 1.01
CA TYR A 181 -16.21 -1.96 0.77
C TYR A 181 -17.02 -1.96 2.09
N GLY A 182 -17.96 -1.02 2.21
CA GLY A 182 -18.83 -0.88 3.39
C GLY A 182 -19.97 -1.91 3.49
N SER A 183 -20.48 -2.13 4.71
CA SER A 183 -21.69 -2.95 4.93
C SER A 183 -22.91 -2.36 4.21
N GLN A 184 -23.96 -3.17 3.99
CA GLN A 184 -25.20 -2.69 3.39
C GLN A 184 -25.74 -1.44 4.09
N ALA A 185 -25.87 -1.50 5.43
CA ALA A 185 -26.42 -0.40 6.22
C ALA A 185 -25.56 0.87 6.13
N ALA A 186 -24.22 0.74 6.14
CA ALA A 186 -23.32 1.89 5.99
C ALA A 186 -23.43 2.52 4.59
N MET A 187 -23.53 1.69 3.55
CA MET A 187 -23.63 2.13 2.16
C MET A 187 -25.00 2.79 1.87
N GLU A 188 -26.09 2.28 2.44
CA GLU A 188 -27.41 2.91 2.38
C GLU A 188 -27.41 4.26 3.09
N ARG A 189 -26.96 4.29 4.35
CA ARG A 189 -27.04 5.47 5.23
C ARG A 189 -26.19 6.63 4.73
N ARG A 190 -24.94 6.36 4.33
CA ARG A 190 -23.97 7.40 3.94
C ARG A 190 -23.95 7.64 2.44
N TRP A 191 -24.03 6.58 1.66
CA TRP A 191 -23.83 6.63 0.21
C TRP A 191 -25.15 6.51 -0.56
N ASN A 192 -26.32 6.46 0.10
CA ASN A 192 -27.63 6.35 -0.55
C ASN A 192 -27.62 5.31 -1.69
N MET A 193 -27.01 4.16 -1.40
CA MET A 193 -26.88 3.02 -2.29
C MET A 193 -27.82 1.93 -1.84
N ASP A 194 -28.75 1.54 -2.70
CA ASP A 194 -29.51 0.31 -2.51
C ASP A 194 -28.66 -0.87 -2.99
N LEU A 195 -28.16 -1.66 -2.02
CA LEU A 195 -27.37 -2.86 -2.27
C LEU A 195 -28.16 -4.15 -2.00
N ASP A 196 -29.47 -4.07 -1.70
CA ASP A 196 -30.33 -5.24 -1.48
C ASP A 196 -30.20 -6.28 -2.59
N PRO A 197 -30.22 -5.90 -3.89
CA PRO A 197 -30.11 -6.88 -4.97
C PRO A 197 -28.82 -7.71 -4.92
N PHE A 198 -27.71 -7.08 -4.55
CA PHE A 198 -26.41 -7.74 -4.44
C PHE A 198 -26.38 -8.71 -3.25
N PHE A 199 -26.74 -8.24 -2.06
CA PHE A 199 -26.71 -9.08 -0.85
C PHE A 199 -27.70 -10.25 -0.93
N ARG A 200 -28.93 -10.03 -1.42
CA ARG A 200 -29.88 -11.13 -1.68
C ARG A 200 -29.36 -12.07 -2.76
N GLY A 201 -28.63 -11.56 -3.75
CA GLY A 201 -27.96 -12.35 -4.76
C GLY A 201 -26.87 -13.26 -4.19
N LEU A 202 -26.17 -12.83 -3.13
CA LEU A 202 -25.22 -13.68 -2.39
C LEU A 202 -25.97 -14.78 -1.62
N GLU A 203 -27.03 -14.42 -0.87
CA GLU A 203 -27.84 -15.37 -0.11
C GLU A 203 -28.46 -16.46 -1.00
N GLN A 204 -28.98 -16.07 -2.17
CA GLN A 204 -29.52 -17.02 -3.16
C GLN A 204 -28.47 -18.00 -3.70
N ARG A 205 -27.19 -17.60 -3.71
CA ARG A 205 -26.06 -18.48 -4.05
C ARG A 205 -25.61 -19.35 -2.88
N GLY A 206 -26.21 -19.19 -1.70
CA GLY A 206 -25.91 -19.96 -0.49
C GLY A 206 -24.86 -19.32 0.41
N PHE A 207 -24.56 -18.03 0.24
CA PHE A 207 -23.73 -17.30 1.19
C PHE A 207 -24.53 -16.97 2.45
N VAL A 208 -23.86 -17.03 3.61
CA VAL A 208 -24.31 -16.39 4.85
C VAL A 208 -23.71 -14.99 4.88
N VAL A 209 -24.57 -13.97 4.75
CA VAL A 209 -24.18 -12.56 4.88
C VAL A 209 -24.23 -12.18 6.35
N THR A 210 -23.21 -11.47 6.85
CA THR A 210 -23.13 -11.06 8.25
C THR A 210 -23.24 -9.53 8.35
N PRO A 211 -24.47 -8.98 8.36
CA PRO A 211 -24.74 -7.57 8.06
C PRO A 211 -24.21 -6.57 9.09
N HIS A 212 -23.88 -7.03 10.29
CA HIS A 212 -23.38 -6.22 11.40
C HIS A 212 -21.86 -6.39 11.62
N SER A 213 -21.14 -6.97 10.66
CA SER A 213 -19.69 -7.17 10.75
C SER A 213 -18.93 -5.85 10.78
N LYS A 214 -17.91 -5.81 11.63
CA LYS A 214 -16.96 -4.69 11.73
C LYS A 214 -15.55 -5.14 11.44
N ALA A 215 -14.78 -4.30 10.75
CA ALA A 215 -13.34 -4.44 10.71
C ALA A 215 -12.80 -4.39 12.14
N ASN A 216 -11.81 -5.22 12.43
CA ASN A 216 -11.20 -5.27 13.77
C ASN A 216 -10.23 -4.10 14.00
N HIS A 217 -9.68 -3.55 12.91
CA HIS A 217 -8.77 -2.40 12.94
C HIS A 217 -9.09 -1.43 11.80
N LEU A 218 -8.75 -0.16 12.02
CA LEU A 218 -9.12 0.94 11.13
C LEU A 218 -8.31 1.03 9.83
N ARG A 219 -7.17 0.34 9.74
CA ARG A 219 -6.27 0.40 8.57
C ARG A 219 -6.08 -1.00 7.99
N THR A 220 -6.11 -1.11 6.66
CA THR A 220 -5.95 -2.34 5.88
C THR A 220 -4.93 -3.32 6.47
N ALA A 221 -3.69 -2.88 6.67
CA ALA A 221 -2.61 -3.77 7.13
C ALA A 221 -2.89 -4.40 8.50
N GLN A 222 -3.40 -3.60 9.44
CA GLN A 222 -3.74 -4.08 10.79
C GLN A 222 -4.96 -5.01 10.72
N SER A 223 -5.97 -4.66 9.92
CA SER A 223 -7.20 -5.44 9.77
C SER A 223 -6.92 -6.82 9.16
N LEU A 224 -6.17 -6.86 8.06
CA LEU A 224 -5.73 -8.08 7.41
C LEU A 224 -4.81 -8.91 8.31
N SER A 225 -3.80 -8.28 8.92
CA SER A 225 -2.86 -8.96 9.80
C SER A 225 -3.57 -9.57 11.01
N SER A 226 -4.58 -8.88 11.56
CA SER A 226 -5.39 -9.40 12.66
C SER A 226 -6.22 -10.62 12.24
N THR A 227 -6.86 -10.54 11.07
CA THR A 227 -7.62 -11.65 10.48
C THR A 227 -6.74 -12.87 10.21
N PHE A 228 -5.61 -12.67 9.53
CA PHE A 228 -4.71 -13.77 9.14
C PHE A 228 -3.93 -14.41 10.28
N ASN A 229 -3.76 -13.71 11.39
CA ASN A 229 -3.11 -14.23 12.58
C ASN A 229 -4.09 -14.59 13.69
N LEU A 230 -5.41 -14.47 13.44
CA LEU A 230 -6.44 -14.86 14.38
C LEU A 230 -6.31 -14.10 15.71
N LYS A 231 -5.73 -12.90 15.74
CA LYS A 231 -5.48 -12.17 16.99
C LYS A 231 -5.45 -10.65 16.80
N TYR A 232 -5.58 -9.92 17.90
CA TYR A 232 -5.40 -8.47 17.94
C TYR A 232 -3.92 -8.10 18.17
N HIS A 233 -3.58 -6.83 17.91
CA HIS A 233 -2.20 -6.32 17.96
C HIS A 233 -1.79 -5.72 19.33
N HIS A 234 -2.39 -6.18 20.44
CA HIS A 234 -2.07 -5.65 21.78
C HIS A 234 -0.61 -5.90 22.19
N ASP A 235 -0.03 -7.00 21.74
CA ASP A 235 1.38 -7.34 21.90
C ASP A 235 2.29 -6.30 21.23
N LEU A 236 1.94 -5.86 20.03
CA LEU A 236 2.65 -4.77 19.34
C LEU A 236 2.53 -3.45 20.11
N ALA A 237 1.33 -3.11 20.60
CA ALA A 237 1.14 -1.89 21.38
C ALA A 237 1.93 -1.89 22.70
N GLN A 238 1.97 -3.02 23.40
CA GLN A 238 2.78 -3.17 24.62
C GLN A 238 4.28 -3.02 24.34
N ARG A 239 4.74 -3.52 23.19
CA ARG A 239 6.15 -3.57 22.81
C ARG A 239 6.68 -2.23 22.30
N TYR A 240 5.94 -1.59 21.40
CA TYR A 240 6.40 -0.39 20.69
C TYR A 240 5.92 0.91 21.35
N GLY A 241 4.89 0.85 22.19
CA GLY A 241 4.29 2.02 22.83
C GLY A 241 3.44 2.85 21.87
N PRO A 242 2.74 3.88 22.39
CA PRO A 242 1.77 4.67 21.62
C PRO A 242 2.41 5.70 20.69
N ASP A 243 3.65 6.14 20.95
CA ASP A 243 4.31 7.26 20.27
C ASP A 243 5.15 6.81 19.05
N THR A 244 4.53 6.06 18.14
CA THR A 244 5.18 5.63 16.89
C THR A 244 4.20 5.39 15.75
N GLY A 245 4.60 5.75 14.54
CA GLY A 245 3.91 5.44 13.27
C GLY A 245 4.45 4.19 12.57
N ASN A 246 5.32 3.41 13.22
CA ASN A 246 6.04 2.33 12.58
C ASN A 246 5.14 1.12 12.29
N MET A 247 4.71 0.98 11.03
CA MET A 247 3.90 -0.13 10.53
C MET A 247 4.70 -1.38 10.14
N LEU A 248 6.04 -1.32 10.11
CA LEU A 248 6.87 -2.46 9.71
C LEU A 248 6.56 -3.77 10.46
N PRO A 249 6.33 -3.77 11.78
CA PRO A 249 5.95 -4.99 12.51
C PRO A 249 4.62 -5.58 12.03
N VAL A 250 3.64 -4.74 11.71
CA VAL A 250 2.34 -5.17 11.17
C VAL A 250 2.52 -5.78 9.78
N TYR A 251 3.34 -5.17 8.92
CA TYR A 251 3.66 -5.70 7.59
C TYR A 251 4.39 -7.04 7.66
N GLN A 252 5.30 -7.23 8.62
CA GLN A 252 5.95 -8.53 8.84
C GLN A 252 4.95 -9.61 9.26
N LEU A 253 4.00 -9.29 10.16
CA LEU A 253 2.92 -10.22 10.54
C LEU A 253 1.95 -10.51 9.40
N LEU A 254 1.76 -9.56 8.48
CA LEU A 254 0.92 -9.75 7.29
C LEU A 254 1.62 -10.64 6.24
N GLU A 255 2.93 -10.49 6.04
CA GLU A 255 3.71 -11.33 5.13
C GLU A 255 3.84 -12.77 5.67
N ASP A 256 4.25 -12.94 6.92
CA ASP A 256 4.40 -14.24 7.58
C ASP A 256 3.25 -14.49 8.58
N HIS A 257 2.12 -14.94 8.04
CA HIS A 257 0.88 -15.06 8.79
C HIS A 257 0.46 -16.52 9.10
N ALA A 258 -0.27 -16.70 10.21
CA ALA A 258 -0.63 -18.02 10.73
C ALA A 258 -1.46 -18.87 9.75
N VAL A 259 -2.47 -18.28 9.10
CA VAL A 259 -3.33 -18.99 8.15
C VAL A 259 -2.55 -19.66 7.02
N GLY A 260 -1.59 -18.94 6.42
CA GLY A 260 -0.78 -19.46 5.32
C GLY A 260 0.07 -20.64 5.77
N ARG A 261 0.73 -20.52 6.94
CA ARG A 261 1.51 -21.61 7.54
C ARG A 261 0.65 -22.85 7.86
N LEU A 262 -0.53 -22.65 8.45
CA LEU A 262 -1.44 -23.74 8.82
C LEU A 262 -1.98 -24.48 7.60
N LEU A 263 -2.37 -23.76 6.55
CA LEU A 263 -2.87 -24.36 5.31
C LEU A 263 -1.76 -25.03 4.50
N ALA A 264 -0.55 -24.46 4.46
CA ALA A 264 0.61 -25.10 3.82
C ALA A 264 0.94 -26.47 4.45
N ARG A 265 0.86 -26.60 5.78
CA ARG A 265 1.01 -27.90 6.48
C ARG A 265 -0.08 -28.92 6.10
N ARG A 266 -1.19 -28.47 5.53
CA ARG A 266 -2.29 -29.32 5.00
C ARG A 266 -2.16 -29.63 3.52
N GLY A 267 -1.05 -29.25 2.90
CA GLY A 267 -0.80 -29.49 1.48
C GLY A 267 -1.59 -28.56 0.56
N TYR A 268 -2.11 -27.44 1.09
CA TYR A 268 -2.65 -26.38 0.26
C TYR A 268 -1.51 -25.65 -0.43
N GLU A 269 -1.65 -25.41 -1.73
CA GLU A 269 -0.80 -24.47 -2.44
C GLU A 269 -1.28 -23.05 -2.17
N TYR A 270 -0.39 -22.18 -1.69
CA TYR A 270 -0.71 -20.79 -1.42
C TYR A 270 -0.57 -19.95 -2.70
N VAL A 271 -1.72 -19.51 -3.23
CA VAL A 271 -1.83 -18.61 -4.38
C VAL A 271 -2.12 -17.19 -3.91
N HIS A 272 -1.18 -16.29 -4.11
CA HIS A 272 -1.29 -14.87 -3.79
C HIS A 272 -1.56 -14.07 -5.06
N ILE A 273 -2.74 -13.43 -5.14
CA ILE A 273 -3.11 -12.53 -6.22
C ILE A 273 -2.91 -11.10 -5.72
N GLY A 274 -1.85 -10.49 -6.22
CA GLY A 274 -1.33 -9.22 -5.75
C GLY A 274 -2.20 -8.03 -6.13
N ALA A 275 -2.31 -7.08 -5.21
CA ALA A 275 -2.81 -5.72 -5.44
C ALA A 275 -1.72 -4.81 -6.04
N TRP A 276 -2.07 -3.59 -6.43
CA TRP A 276 -1.06 -2.55 -6.72
C TRP A 276 -0.60 -1.80 -5.45
N TRP A 277 -1.09 -2.18 -4.27
CA TRP A 277 -0.64 -1.67 -2.97
C TRP A 277 0.45 -2.56 -2.38
N ASP A 278 1.62 -1.97 -2.07
CA ASP A 278 2.88 -2.70 -1.80
C ASP A 278 2.77 -3.85 -0.78
N PRO A 279 2.16 -3.67 0.41
CA PRO A 279 2.12 -4.73 1.44
C PRO A 279 1.34 -6.00 1.05
N THR A 280 0.50 -5.94 0.01
CA THR A 280 -0.20 -7.11 -0.55
C THR A 280 0.01 -7.21 -2.06
N GLN A 281 1.08 -6.62 -2.60
CA GLN A 281 1.43 -6.79 -4.01
C GLN A 281 1.98 -8.19 -4.27
N GLY A 282 2.68 -8.76 -3.29
CA GLY A 282 3.14 -10.13 -3.31
C GLY A 282 3.41 -10.62 -1.89
N ASN A 283 3.63 -11.92 -1.75
CA ASN A 283 4.01 -12.54 -0.49
C ASN A 283 5.11 -13.57 -0.74
N ARG A 284 6.26 -13.41 -0.06
CA ARG A 284 7.41 -14.33 -0.18
C ARG A 284 7.12 -15.75 0.28
N ASN A 285 6.10 -15.94 1.11
CA ASN A 285 5.68 -17.24 1.62
C ASN A 285 4.64 -17.92 0.73
N ALA A 286 4.18 -17.27 -0.35
CA ALA A 286 3.28 -17.87 -1.32
C ALA A 286 4.02 -18.71 -2.36
N ASP A 287 3.47 -19.89 -2.67
CA ASP A 287 3.99 -20.78 -3.72
C ASP A 287 3.83 -20.15 -5.10
N VAL A 288 2.73 -19.40 -5.30
CA VAL A 288 2.42 -18.70 -6.54
C VAL A 288 2.11 -17.25 -6.25
N ASN A 289 2.87 -16.34 -6.86
CA ASN A 289 2.60 -14.91 -6.85
C ASN A 289 2.14 -14.44 -8.23
N TRP A 290 0.93 -13.91 -8.33
CA TRP A 290 0.39 -13.28 -9.52
C TRP A 290 0.07 -11.82 -9.22
N SER A 291 1.06 -10.96 -9.42
CA SER A 291 0.94 -9.52 -9.24
C SER A 291 0.86 -8.80 -10.59
N TYR A 292 0.06 -7.73 -10.65
CA TYR A 292 0.13 -6.79 -11.76
C TYR A 292 1.32 -5.84 -11.57
N GLU A 293 2.01 -5.54 -12.68
CA GLU A 293 3.25 -4.75 -12.84
C GLU A 293 3.91 -4.15 -11.58
N ARG A 294 5.12 -4.65 -11.26
CA ARG A 294 6.04 -4.17 -10.21
C ARG A 294 6.99 -3.06 -10.69
N TRP A 295 6.60 -2.24 -11.66
CA TRP A 295 7.55 -1.29 -12.27
C TRP A 295 7.50 0.10 -11.62
N GLU A 296 8.61 0.42 -10.95
CA GLU A 296 9.21 1.75 -10.87
C GLU A 296 8.47 2.86 -10.11
N ASP A 297 7.50 2.63 -9.22
CA ASP A 297 6.84 3.76 -8.54
C ASP A 297 7.81 4.66 -7.78
N PHE A 298 8.75 4.11 -7.02
CA PHE A 298 9.78 4.88 -6.32
C PHE A 298 10.74 5.63 -7.26
N THR A 299 11.20 4.96 -8.33
CA THR A 299 12.14 5.54 -9.30
C THR A 299 11.46 6.60 -10.18
N LEU A 300 10.25 6.33 -10.61
CA LEU A 300 9.40 7.21 -11.41
C LEU A 300 8.96 8.43 -10.59
N GLU A 301 8.67 8.29 -9.30
CA GLU A 301 8.33 9.42 -8.43
C GLU A 301 9.51 10.41 -8.32
N LEU A 302 10.73 9.89 -8.16
CA LEU A 302 11.91 10.72 -8.27
C LEU A 302 12.04 11.36 -9.65
N PHE A 303 11.92 10.60 -10.75
CA PHE A 303 12.01 11.17 -12.10
C PHE A 303 10.97 12.27 -12.36
N ARG A 304 9.75 12.14 -11.84
CA ARG A 304 8.65 13.11 -11.95
C ARG A 304 8.86 14.39 -11.17
N SER A 305 9.59 14.30 -10.06
CA SER A 305 10.02 15.47 -9.29
C SER A 305 11.25 16.15 -9.92
N THR A 306 11.79 15.63 -11.02
CA THR A 306 12.96 16.22 -11.70
C THR A 306 12.63 16.97 -12.99
N LEU A 307 13.56 17.80 -13.48
CA LEU A 307 13.46 18.47 -14.79
C LEU A 307 13.24 17.52 -15.98
N ILE A 308 13.58 16.23 -15.84
CA ILE A 308 13.41 15.23 -16.92
C ILE A 308 11.94 15.05 -17.26
N SER A 309 11.05 15.20 -16.28
CA SER A 309 9.59 15.12 -16.44
C SER A 309 9.05 16.08 -17.52
N HIS A 310 9.71 17.21 -17.78
CA HIS A 310 9.31 18.15 -18.84
C HIS A 310 9.42 17.54 -20.25
N PHE A 311 10.33 16.60 -20.45
CA PHE A 311 10.60 15.98 -21.75
C PHE A 311 9.87 14.66 -21.98
N GLU A 312 9.14 14.16 -20.99
CA GLU A 312 8.30 12.97 -21.13
C GLU A 312 7.09 13.30 -22.04
N ARG A 313 7.34 13.26 -23.35
CA ARG A 313 6.29 13.31 -24.36
C ARG A 313 5.47 12.03 -24.28
N ARG A 314 4.26 12.18 -23.75
CA ARG A 314 3.05 11.36 -23.93
C ARG A 314 3.16 10.41 -25.15
N PRO A 315 3.43 9.10 -24.97
CA PRO A 315 3.62 8.15 -26.08
C PRO A 315 2.42 8.06 -27.03
N GLN A 316 1.25 8.57 -26.62
CA GLN A 316 -0.02 8.53 -27.34
C GLN A 316 -0.81 9.84 -27.25
N GLY A 317 -0.18 10.98 -26.89
CA GLY A 317 -0.91 12.21 -26.57
C GLY A 317 -1.65 12.18 -25.22
N ARG A 318 -1.57 11.07 -24.47
CA ARG A 318 -2.11 10.87 -23.10
C ARG A 318 -1.15 11.29 -22.01
N SER A 319 -1.65 11.97 -20.98
CA SER A 319 -0.82 12.40 -19.84
C SER A 319 -0.23 11.19 -19.11
N LEU A 320 0.90 11.35 -18.41
CA LEU A 320 1.40 10.28 -17.53
C LEU A 320 0.39 9.92 -16.43
N GLY A 321 -0.44 10.88 -16.00
CA GLY A 321 -1.54 10.63 -15.07
C GLY A 321 -2.57 9.64 -15.63
N GLU A 322 -2.91 9.76 -16.91
CA GLU A 322 -3.82 8.81 -17.59
C GLU A 322 -3.21 7.42 -17.75
N GLN A 323 -1.89 7.31 -17.90
CA GLN A 323 -1.20 6.03 -17.94
C GLN A 323 -1.20 5.35 -16.56
N ARG A 324 -0.90 6.09 -15.48
CA ARG A 324 -1.01 5.56 -14.10
C ARG A 324 -2.43 5.15 -13.76
N ARG A 325 -3.44 5.91 -14.20
CA ARG A 325 -4.86 5.56 -13.97
C ARG A 325 -5.31 4.31 -14.74
N ARG A 326 -4.59 3.88 -15.77
CA ARG A 326 -4.88 2.58 -16.40
C ARG A 326 -4.39 1.40 -15.58
N LEU A 327 -3.40 1.57 -14.71
CA LEU A 327 -2.92 0.48 -13.86
C LEU A 327 -4.03 -0.11 -12.98
N PRO A 328 -4.79 0.66 -12.18
CA PRO A 328 -5.90 0.11 -11.40
C PRO A 328 -7.02 -0.46 -12.30
N TYR A 329 -7.24 0.12 -13.48
CA TYR A 329 -8.26 -0.37 -14.43
C TYR A 329 -7.91 -1.75 -15.01
N ASP A 330 -6.74 -1.88 -15.62
CA ASP A 330 -6.27 -3.13 -16.23
C ASP A 330 -5.92 -4.18 -15.15
N GLY A 331 -5.37 -3.71 -14.02
CA GLY A 331 -5.04 -4.52 -12.85
C GLY A 331 -6.25 -5.23 -12.26
N ALA A 332 -7.38 -4.54 -12.06
CA ALA A 332 -8.61 -5.16 -11.56
C ALA A 332 -9.07 -6.31 -12.47
N PHE A 333 -9.18 -6.10 -13.78
CA PHE A 333 -9.55 -7.18 -14.71
C PHE A 333 -8.54 -8.33 -14.72
N GLN A 334 -7.25 -8.05 -14.51
CA GLN A 334 -6.23 -9.08 -14.41
C GLN A 334 -6.39 -9.91 -13.13
N GLN A 335 -6.65 -9.28 -11.98
CA GLN A 335 -6.92 -9.97 -10.71
C GLN A 335 -8.10 -10.95 -10.84
N PHE A 336 -9.23 -10.49 -11.40
CA PHE A 336 -10.40 -11.35 -11.64
C PHE A 336 -10.11 -12.50 -12.62
N ARG A 337 -9.27 -12.28 -13.63
CA ARG A 337 -8.82 -13.35 -14.54
C ARG A 337 -7.92 -14.35 -13.81
N ASN A 338 -7.05 -13.88 -12.94
CA ASN A 338 -6.17 -14.72 -12.14
C ASN A 338 -6.95 -15.54 -11.11
N LEU A 339 -8.05 -15.02 -10.56
CA LEU A 339 -8.95 -15.78 -9.69
C LEU A 339 -9.54 -17.00 -10.42
N ARG A 340 -10.01 -16.82 -11.66
CA ARG A 340 -10.47 -17.93 -12.52
C ARG A 340 -9.36 -18.94 -12.83
N ARG A 341 -8.11 -18.46 -13.00
CA ARG A 341 -6.95 -19.34 -13.21
C ARG A 341 -6.60 -20.13 -11.95
N ALA A 342 -6.78 -19.55 -10.76
CA ALA A 342 -6.55 -20.22 -9.49
C ALA A 342 -7.52 -21.39 -9.31
N ALA A 343 -8.80 -21.21 -9.66
CA ALA A 343 -9.82 -22.26 -9.61
C ALA A 343 -9.58 -23.44 -10.55
N ALA A 344 -8.74 -23.27 -11.58
CA ALA A 344 -8.39 -24.32 -12.53
C ALA A 344 -7.09 -25.06 -12.17
N ARG A 345 -6.49 -24.75 -11.02
CA ARG A 345 -5.23 -25.38 -10.59
C ARG A 345 -5.47 -26.81 -10.07
N PRO A 346 -4.47 -27.69 -10.20
CA PRO A 346 -4.56 -29.03 -9.65
C PRO A 346 -4.29 -29.04 -8.14
N GLY A 347 -5.08 -29.82 -7.39
CA GLY A 347 -4.95 -29.93 -5.94
C GLY A 347 -5.59 -28.75 -5.20
N PRO A 348 -5.69 -28.84 -3.85
CA PRO A 348 -6.34 -27.81 -3.06
C PRO A 348 -5.51 -26.53 -3.01
N THR A 349 -6.12 -25.39 -3.32
CA THR A 349 -5.46 -24.09 -3.21
C THR A 349 -6.03 -23.24 -2.07
N PHE A 350 -5.14 -22.47 -1.45
CA PHE A 350 -5.53 -21.32 -0.66
C PHE A 350 -5.25 -20.08 -1.50
N THR A 351 -6.30 -19.49 -2.04
CA THR A 351 -6.22 -18.29 -2.87
C THR A 351 -6.58 -17.06 -2.05
N PHE A 352 -5.60 -16.18 -1.84
CA PHE A 352 -5.84 -14.84 -1.30
C PHE A 352 -5.77 -13.80 -2.42
N ALA A 353 -6.75 -12.91 -2.47
CA ALA A 353 -6.72 -11.74 -3.33
C ALA A 353 -7.12 -10.50 -2.55
N HIS A 354 -6.27 -9.48 -2.56
CA HIS A 354 -6.62 -8.14 -2.12
C HIS A 354 -6.99 -7.30 -3.34
N ILE A 355 -8.28 -7.03 -3.51
CA ILE A 355 -8.86 -6.37 -4.66
C ILE A 355 -9.12 -4.91 -4.27
N LEU A 356 -8.41 -3.98 -4.91
CA LEU A 356 -8.46 -2.55 -4.55
C LEU A 356 -9.71 -1.83 -5.10
N LEU A 357 -10.81 -2.56 -5.24
CA LEU A 357 -12.12 -2.02 -5.58
C LEU A 357 -13.04 -2.19 -4.37
N PRO A 358 -13.88 -1.17 -4.05
CA PRO A 358 -14.13 0.05 -4.82
C PRO A 358 -13.22 1.25 -4.51
N HIS A 359 -12.09 1.08 -3.82
CA HIS A 359 -11.13 2.15 -3.50
C HIS A 359 -10.72 3.02 -4.71
N GLU A 360 -10.38 4.28 -4.45
CA GLU A 360 -9.92 5.27 -5.44
C GLU A 360 -8.50 4.95 -5.99
N PRO A 361 -8.11 5.40 -7.19
CA PRO A 361 -8.84 6.25 -8.11
C PRO A 361 -10.09 5.55 -8.68
N PHE A 362 -11.13 6.31 -8.94
CA PHE A 362 -12.35 5.80 -9.54
C PHE A 362 -12.18 5.77 -11.05
N VAL A 363 -11.88 4.59 -11.58
CA VAL A 363 -11.50 4.39 -12.99
C VAL A 363 -12.56 3.65 -13.79
N PHE A 364 -13.66 3.25 -13.15
CA PHE A 364 -14.79 2.57 -13.76
C PHE A 364 -16.07 3.42 -13.68
N ASP A 365 -16.86 3.41 -14.76
CA ASP A 365 -18.30 3.71 -14.69
C ASP A 365 -19.13 2.45 -14.35
N ARG A 366 -20.46 2.60 -14.25
CA ARG A 366 -21.41 1.50 -13.97
C ARG A 366 -21.21 0.25 -14.81
N ASN A 367 -20.80 0.45 -16.07
CA ASN A 367 -20.75 -0.58 -17.09
C ASN A 367 -19.34 -1.15 -17.25
N GLY A 368 -18.38 -0.67 -16.46
CA GLY A 368 -16.98 -1.08 -16.54
C GLY A 368 -16.16 -0.34 -17.59
N ASN A 369 -16.68 0.74 -18.17
CA ASN A 369 -15.89 1.57 -19.08
C ASN A 369 -14.87 2.38 -18.29
N TYR A 370 -13.69 2.57 -18.89
CA TYR A 370 -12.67 3.45 -18.32
C TYR A 370 -13.17 4.90 -18.31
N ILE A 371 -13.04 5.57 -17.17
CA ILE A 371 -13.27 7.02 -17.06
C ILE A 371 -11.96 7.78 -16.85
N SER A 372 -11.85 8.94 -17.50
CA SER A 372 -10.69 9.82 -17.39
C SER A 372 -10.65 10.57 -16.06
N LEU A 373 -9.50 11.17 -15.75
CA LEU A 373 -9.33 12.02 -14.56
C LEU A 373 -10.27 13.24 -14.59
N GLU A 374 -10.52 13.80 -15.77
CA GLU A 374 -11.44 14.92 -15.96
C GLU A 374 -12.89 14.50 -15.64
N GLU A 375 -13.31 13.34 -16.15
CA GLU A 375 -14.65 12.80 -15.88
C GLU A 375 -14.84 12.46 -14.40
N GLU A 376 -13.86 11.83 -13.76
CA GLU A 376 -13.88 11.57 -12.31
C GLU A 376 -14.03 12.90 -11.53
N GLY A 377 -13.21 13.90 -11.86
CA GLY A 377 -13.29 15.22 -11.23
C GLY A 377 -14.65 15.89 -11.40
N ALA A 378 -15.27 15.74 -12.58
CA ALA A 378 -16.58 16.33 -12.88
C ALA A 378 -17.76 15.63 -12.17
N ARG A 379 -17.68 14.31 -11.96
CA ARG A 379 -18.74 13.51 -11.30
C ARG A 379 -18.80 13.71 -9.80
N GLY A 380 -17.66 14.04 -9.18
CA GLY A 380 -17.53 14.12 -7.73
C GLY A 380 -17.45 12.74 -7.06
N ARG A 381 -16.87 12.74 -5.85
CA ARG A 381 -16.54 11.52 -5.09
C ARG A 381 -17.71 10.56 -4.92
N ASP A 382 -18.85 11.07 -4.45
CA ASP A 382 -19.98 10.22 -4.07
C ASP A 382 -20.55 9.45 -5.27
N LEU A 383 -20.69 10.09 -6.43
CA LEU A 383 -21.14 9.40 -7.64
C LEU A 383 -20.10 8.39 -8.12
N ASN A 384 -18.82 8.77 -8.15
CA ASN A 384 -17.76 7.87 -8.62
C ASN A 384 -17.65 6.60 -7.77
N TYR A 385 -17.67 6.74 -6.44
CA TYR A 385 -17.64 5.60 -5.53
C TYR A 385 -18.85 4.69 -5.72
N ARG A 386 -20.05 5.26 -5.87
CA ARG A 386 -21.28 4.49 -6.13
C ARG A 386 -21.18 3.67 -7.41
N GLU A 387 -20.83 4.31 -8.53
CA GLU A 387 -20.76 3.64 -9.83
C GLU A 387 -19.69 2.55 -9.87
N GLN A 388 -18.52 2.80 -9.28
CA GLN A 388 -17.45 1.82 -9.20
C GLN A 388 -17.81 0.64 -8.29
N THR A 389 -18.43 0.88 -7.13
CA THR A 389 -18.93 -0.19 -6.25
C THR A 389 -19.96 -1.06 -6.96
N LEU A 390 -20.90 -0.41 -7.64
CA LEU A 390 -21.94 -1.07 -8.42
C LEU A 390 -21.37 -1.95 -9.53
N PHE A 391 -20.33 -1.49 -10.23
CA PHE A 391 -19.61 -2.33 -11.20
C PHE A 391 -18.79 -3.45 -10.52
N THR A 392 -18.22 -3.18 -9.34
CA THR A 392 -17.50 -4.19 -8.53
C THR A 392 -18.43 -5.36 -8.19
N ASN A 393 -19.70 -5.08 -7.85
CA ASN A 393 -20.70 -6.11 -7.59
C ASN A 393 -20.94 -7.01 -8.80
N GLU A 394 -21.02 -6.45 -10.01
CA GLU A 394 -21.15 -7.26 -11.22
C GLU A 394 -19.92 -8.16 -11.46
N LEU A 395 -18.72 -7.67 -11.16
CA LEU A 395 -17.50 -8.48 -11.26
C LEU A 395 -17.52 -9.64 -10.24
N ILE A 396 -17.96 -9.37 -9.01
CA ILE A 396 -18.12 -10.38 -7.96
C ILE A 396 -19.13 -11.44 -8.41
N GLU A 397 -20.34 -11.03 -8.82
CA GLU A 397 -21.39 -11.97 -9.23
C GLU A 397 -20.94 -12.88 -10.38
N ARG A 398 -20.30 -12.32 -11.42
CA ARG A 398 -19.76 -13.11 -12.54
C ARG A 398 -18.67 -14.08 -12.08
N LEU A 399 -17.80 -13.66 -11.16
CA LEU A 399 -16.78 -14.53 -10.60
C LEU A 399 -17.41 -15.67 -9.79
N LEU A 400 -18.40 -15.37 -8.94
CA LEU A 400 -19.10 -16.38 -8.15
C LEU A 400 -19.81 -17.39 -9.04
N ASP A 401 -20.47 -16.94 -10.11
CA ASP A 401 -21.12 -17.83 -11.07
C ASP A 401 -20.11 -18.80 -11.70
N ASP A 402 -18.90 -18.33 -12.03
CA ASP A 402 -17.82 -19.19 -12.55
C ASP A 402 -17.27 -20.16 -11.48
N LEU A 403 -17.02 -19.69 -10.26
CA LEU A 403 -16.46 -20.50 -9.16
C LEU A 403 -17.43 -21.58 -8.67
N LEU A 404 -18.74 -21.31 -8.76
CA LEU A 404 -19.79 -22.24 -8.33
C LEU A 404 -20.30 -23.13 -9.47
N ALA A 405 -19.86 -22.93 -10.71
CA ALA A 405 -20.16 -23.75 -11.89
C ALA A 405 -19.42 -25.11 -11.90
N VAL A 406 -19.37 -25.76 -10.74
CA VAL A 406 -18.79 -27.08 -10.50
C VAL A 406 -19.77 -27.93 -9.68
N PRO A 407 -19.63 -29.27 -9.67
CA PRO A 407 -20.44 -30.13 -8.80
C PRO A 407 -20.36 -29.69 -7.34
N GLU A 408 -21.47 -29.81 -6.59
CA GLU A 408 -21.57 -29.35 -5.19
C GLU A 408 -20.45 -29.91 -4.28
N ALA A 409 -20.05 -31.17 -4.51
CA ALA A 409 -18.96 -31.81 -3.80
C ALA A 409 -17.59 -31.13 -4.01
N GLN A 410 -17.41 -30.42 -5.13
CA GLN A 410 -16.17 -29.71 -5.51
C GLN A 410 -16.24 -28.21 -5.28
N ARG A 411 -17.41 -27.65 -4.92
CA ARG A 411 -17.54 -26.20 -4.72
C ARG A 411 -16.56 -25.70 -3.64
N PRO A 412 -15.89 -24.56 -3.87
CA PRO A 412 -14.89 -24.04 -2.95
C PRO A 412 -15.51 -23.43 -1.70
N ILE A 413 -14.68 -23.24 -0.68
CA ILE A 413 -14.95 -22.30 0.42
C ILE A 413 -14.65 -20.90 -0.11
N ILE A 414 -15.61 -19.97 0.00
CA ILE A 414 -15.42 -18.58 -0.45
C ILE A 414 -15.77 -17.64 0.71
N VAL A 415 -14.85 -16.75 1.03
CA VAL A 415 -15.08 -15.63 1.95
C VAL A 415 -14.93 -14.35 1.18
N LEU A 416 -16.00 -13.56 1.14
CA LEU A 416 -15.98 -12.17 0.66
C LEU A 416 -15.90 -11.28 1.90
N SER A 417 -14.87 -10.47 2.00
CA SER A 417 -14.69 -9.56 3.13
C SER A 417 -14.19 -8.22 2.65
N ALA A 418 -14.24 -7.20 3.51
CA ALA A 418 -13.52 -5.97 3.31
C ALA A 418 -12.55 -5.74 4.46
N ASP A 419 -11.41 -5.14 4.13
CA ASP A 419 -10.36 -4.77 5.07
C ASP A 419 -10.80 -3.61 5.97
N GLU A 420 -11.53 -2.67 5.41
CA GLU A 420 -12.09 -1.47 6.04
C GLU A 420 -13.32 -1.00 5.24
N GLY A 421 -14.07 -0.05 5.81
CA GLY A 421 -15.14 0.67 5.13
C GLY A 421 -14.64 1.98 4.47
N PRO A 422 -15.53 2.71 3.78
CA PRO A 422 -15.17 3.95 3.08
C PRO A 422 -14.59 5.03 3.99
N HIS A 423 -13.84 5.95 3.39
CA HIS A 423 -13.31 7.09 4.12
C HIS A 423 -14.41 8.11 4.45
N PRO A 424 -14.54 8.53 5.72
CA PRO A 424 -15.39 9.65 6.06
C PRO A 424 -14.92 10.94 5.39
N VAL A 425 -15.85 11.86 5.12
CA VAL A 425 -15.56 13.13 4.41
C VAL A 425 -14.51 13.97 5.14
N ARG A 426 -14.61 14.08 6.47
CA ARG A 426 -13.66 14.87 7.26
C ARG A 426 -12.26 14.25 7.25
N PHE A 427 -12.17 12.92 7.34
CA PHE A 427 -10.88 12.23 7.19
C PHE A 427 -10.29 12.54 5.82
N LYS A 428 -11.07 12.37 4.74
CA LYS A 428 -10.58 12.60 3.37
C LYS A 428 -10.14 14.04 3.09
N ALA A 429 -10.73 15.01 3.80
CA ALA A 429 -10.39 16.42 3.64
C ALA A 429 -9.08 16.83 4.33
N ASP A 430 -8.62 16.06 5.32
CA ASP A 430 -7.45 16.38 6.15
C ASP A 430 -6.81 15.11 6.73
N GLU A 431 -6.41 14.19 5.85
CA GLU A 431 -5.93 12.85 6.23
C GLU A 431 -4.72 12.93 7.18
N GLU A 432 -3.83 13.90 6.94
CA GLU A 432 -2.59 14.09 7.71
C GLU A 432 -2.82 14.52 9.17
N ASN A 433 -3.88 15.29 9.44
CA ASN A 433 -4.13 15.86 10.77
C ASN A 433 -5.40 15.31 11.45
N PHE A 434 -6.07 14.32 10.85
CA PHE A 434 -7.30 13.76 11.40
C PHE A 434 -7.02 12.89 12.64
N ASP A 435 -7.56 13.33 13.78
CA ASP A 435 -7.55 12.59 15.04
C ASP A 435 -8.78 11.68 15.15
N TRP A 436 -8.57 10.37 14.93
CA TRP A 436 -9.64 9.37 14.97
C TRP A 436 -10.28 9.21 16.35
N THR A 437 -9.61 9.60 17.44
CA THR A 437 -10.23 9.57 18.77
C THR A 437 -11.39 10.57 18.89
N ARG A 438 -11.44 11.55 17.98
CA ARG A 438 -12.49 12.57 17.86
C ARG A 438 -13.47 12.29 16.71
N ALA A 439 -13.36 11.14 16.05
CA ALA A 439 -14.33 10.73 15.05
C ALA A 439 -15.72 10.58 15.69
N THR A 440 -16.77 10.94 14.97
CA THR A 440 -18.16 10.70 15.40
C THR A 440 -18.51 9.21 15.26
N ASP A 441 -19.60 8.78 15.89
CA ASP A 441 -20.04 7.39 15.75
C ASP A 441 -20.41 7.06 14.29
N ASP A 442 -20.99 8.01 13.54
CA ASP A 442 -21.26 7.84 12.11
C ASP A 442 -19.99 7.72 11.26
N GLU A 443 -18.93 8.48 11.59
CA GLU A 443 -17.64 8.39 10.89
C GLU A 443 -16.94 7.05 11.19
N LEU A 444 -17.04 6.57 12.42
CA LEU A 444 -16.54 5.25 12.80
C LEU A 444 -17.34 4.14 12.11
N GLU A 445 -18.67 4.28 12.05
CA GLU A 445 -19.56 3.35 11.39
C GLU A 445 -19.28 3.27 9.88
N GLU A 446 -19.11 4.42 9.21
CA GLU A 446 -18.71 4.48 7.80
C GLU A 446 -17.37 3.78 7.57
N LYS A 447 -16.40 3.97 8.47
CA LYS A 447 -15.05 3.43 8.32
C LYS A 447 -14.90 1.95 8.72
N LEU A 448 -15.73 1.44 9.63
CA LEU A 448 -15.54 0.13 10.25
C LEU A 448 -16.60 -0.89 9.87
N ALA A 449 -17.78 -0.49 9.39
CA ALA A 449 -18.80 -1.43 8.95
C ALA A 449 -18.48 -1.94 7.54
N ILE A 450 -18.33 -3.26 7.40
CA ILE A 450 -17.74 -3.88 6.21
C ILE A 450 -18.66 -4.87 5.53
N LEU A 451 -18.41 -5.11 4.23
CA LEU A 451 -18.86 -6.34 3.57
C LEU A 451 -18.21 -7.55 4.26
N ASN A 452 -19.02 -8.54 4.63
CA ASN A 452 -18.55 -9.82 5.12
C ASN A 452 -19.60 -10.90 4.80
N ALA A 453 -19.20 -11.94 4.05
CA ALA A 453 -20.09 -13.01 3.61
C ALA A 453 -19.31 -14.32 3.38
N TYR A 454 -19.95 -15.43 3.73
CA TYR A 454 -19.32 -16.75 3.78
C TYR A 454 -20.10 -17.77 2.96
N TYR A 455 -19.45 -18.41 1.99
CA TYR A 455 -19.95 -19.60 1.32
C TYR A 455 -19.18 -20.82 1.81
N LEU A 456 -19.85 -21.62 2.64
CA LEU A 456 -19.26 -22.74 3.36
C LEU A 456 -20.00 -24.04 2.99
N PRO A 457 -19.66 -24.69 1.84
CA PRO A 457 -20.36 -25.90 1.38
C PRO A 457 -19.90 -27.18 2.12
N GLY A 458 -20.84 -28.03 2.52
CA GLY A 458 -20.53 -29.36 3.08
C GLY A 458 -21.43 -29.79 4.25
N PRO A 459 -21.22 -30.99 4.81
CA PRO A 459 -22.13 -31.63 5.77
C PRO A 459 -22.11 -31.04 7.19
N ARG A 460 -21.21 -30.10 7.51
CA ARG A 460 -21.31 -29.28 8.72
C ARG A 460 -22.03 -27.99 8.36
N SER A 461 -23.33 -28.12 8.13
CA SER A 461 -24.17 -27.07 7.53
C SER A 461 -24.58 -25.94 8.47
N GLU A 462 -24.12 -25.94 9.73
CA GLU A 462 -24.30 -24.82 10.66
C GLU A 462 -22.94 -24.44 11.27
N PRO A 463 -22.09 -23.70 10.52
CA PRO A 463 -20.93 -23.05 11.10
C PRO A 463 -21.40 -22.07 12.20
N ASP A 464 -20.59 -21.86 13.25
CA ASP A 464 -20.85 -20.90 14.33
C ASP A 464 -20.74 -19.43 13.83
N LEU A 465 -21.51 -19.10 12.78
CA LEU A 465 -21.67 -17.76 12.23
C LEU A 465 -22.84 -17.05 12.91
N TYR A 466 -22.70 -15.75 13.07
CA TYR A 466 -23.71 -14.85 13.63
C TYR A 466 -23.56 -13.49 12.96
N ASP A 467 -24.63 -12.70 12.98
CA ASP A 467 -24.76 -11.50 12.13
C ASP A 467 -23.65 -10.46 12.33
N SER A 468 -23.01 -10.44 13.51
CA SER A 468 -21.96 -9.48 13.88
C SER A 468 -20.55 -10.07 13.93
N ILE A 469 -20.34 -11.29 13.41
CA ILE A 469 -19.01 -11.92 13.45
C ILE A 469 -17.97 -11.05 12.77
N SER A 470 -16.88 -10.75 13.48
CA SER A 470 -15.78 -9.95 12.94
C SER A 470 -14.70 -10.82 12.28
N PRO A 471 -13.92 -10.24 11.34
CA PRO A 471 -12.91 -10.99 10.59
C PRO A 471 -11.90 -11.79 11.41
N VAL A 472 -11.56 -11.38 12.64
CA VAL A 472 -10.67 -12.13 13.56
C VAL A 472 -11.12 -13.58 13.81
N ASN A 473 -12.42 -13.86 13.70
CA ASN A 473 -13.02 -15.17 13.93
C ASN A 473 -13.22 -16.00 12.64
N THR A 474 -13.05 -15.39 11.45
CA THR A 474 -13.20 -16.04 10.13
C THR A 474 -12.51 -17.40 10.08
N TRP A 475 -11.21 -17.41 10.37
CA TRP A 475 -10.39 -18.60 10.24
C TRP A 475 -10.63 -19.59 11.36
N ARG A 476 -11.06 -19.15 12.55
CA ARG A 476 -11.51 -20.07 13.61
C ARG A 476 -12.71 -20.87 13.15
N VAL A 477 -13.72 -20.20 12.59
CA VAL A 477 -14.94 -20.86 12.09
C VAL A 477 -14.59 -21.85 10.96
N ILE A 478 -13.76 -21.43 9.99
CA ILE A 478 -13.36 -22.29 8.87
C ILE A 478 -12.54 -23.48 9.37
N PHE A 479 -11.52 -23.24 10.20
CA PHE A 479 -10.68 -24.30 10.73
C PHE A 479 -11.45 -25.28 11.61
N ASN A 480 -12.38 -24.79 12.43
CA ASN A 480 -13.25 -25.64 13.23
C ASN A 480 -14.15 -26.51 12.34
N SER A 481 -14.77 -25.89 11.34
CA SER A 481 -15.75 -26.55 10.46
C SER A 481 -15.10 -27.58 9.53
N TYR A 482 -13.95 -27.26 8.93
CA TYR A 482 -13.37 -28.05 7.86
C TYR A 482 -12.15 -28.87 8.28
N PHE A 483 -11.55 -28.59 9.43
CA PHE A 483 -10.31 -29.22 9.86
C PHE A 483 -10.36 -29.78 11.29
N GLY A 484 -11.47 -29.59 12.00
CA GLY A 484 -11.65 -30.12 13.37
C GLY A 484 -10.74 -29.41 14.38
N ALA A 485 -10.50 -28.13 14.16
CA ALA A 485 -9.48 -27.37 14.86
C ALA A 485 -9.74 -27.10 16.35
N ASN A 486 -11.02 -27.07 16.74
CA ASN A 486 -11.49 -26.76 18.10
C ASN A 486 -10.92 -25.46 18.69
N LEU A 487 -10.65 -24.46 17.83
CA LEU A 487 -10.22 -23.14 18.25
C LEU A 487 -11.39 -22.39 18.90
N PRO A 488 -11.27 -21.91 20.13
CA PRO A 488 -12.32 -21.09 20.74
C PRO A 488 -12.45 -19.76 19.99
N LEU A 489 -13.69 -19.32 19.77
CA LEU A 489 -13.96 -17.97 19.28
C LEU A 489 -13.47 -16.94 20.31
N VAL A 490 -12.96 -15.82 19.82
CA VAL A 490 -12.60 -14.66 20.65
C VAL A 490 -13.70 -13.61 20.59
N ALA A 491 -13.79 -12.74 21.60
CA ALA A 491 -14.76 -11.66 21.57
C ALA A 491 -14.51 -10.71 20.40
N ASP A 492 -15.55 -10.36 19.64
CA ASP A 492 -15.44 -9.38 18.57
C ASP A 492 -15.18 -7.99 19.16
N ARG A 493 -14.02 -7.43 18.82
CA ARG A 493 -13.54 -6.11 19.21
C ARG A 493 -13.09 -5.32 17.99
N THR A 494 -13.31 -4.01 18.06
CA THR A 494 -12.87 -3.06 17.04
C THR A 494 -12.03 -1.96 17.68
N PHE A 495 -10.83 -1.77 17.13
CA PHE A 495 -9.86 -0.80 17.61
C PHE A 495 -9.57 0.26 16.56
N ILE A 496 -9.52 1.51 17.01
CA ILE A 496 -8.94 2.64 16.26
C ILE A 496 -7.58 2.98 16.86
N PHE A 497 -6.80 3.79 16.16
CA PHE A 497 -5.61 4.46 16.71
C PHE A 497 -5.75 5.97 16.52
N ARG A 498 -4.93 6.80 17.19
CA ARG A 498 -5.08 8.26 17.16
C ARG A 498 -4.89 8.89 15.77
N ASP A 499 -3.71 8.70 15.20
CA ASP A 499 -3.30 9.22 13.88
C ASP A 499 -2.12 8.41 13.32
N GLU A 500 -1.66 8.70 12.11
CA GLU A 500 -0.59 7.93 11.43
C GLU A 500 0.76 7.93 12.15
N ASN A 501 0.99 8.85 13.09
CA ASN A 501 2.20 8.89 13.91
C ASN A 501 2.07 8.10 15.23
N HIS A 502 0.89 7.54 15.50
CA HIS A 502 0.56 6.85 16.75
C HIS A 502 -0.23 5.56 16.47
N VAL A 503 0.27 4.71 15.55
CA VAL A 503 -0.46 3.55 15.00
C VAL A 503 -0.76 2.44 16.01
N TYR A 504 -0.16 2.49 17.21
CA TYR A 504 -0.41 1.54 18.30
C TYR A 504 -1.11 2.17 19.52
N ASP A 505 -1.52 3.44 19.45
CA ASP A 505 -2.33 4.08 20.49
C ASP A 505 -3.79 3.63 20.38
N PHE A 506 -4.03 2.35 20.68
CA PHE A 506 -5.32 1.73 20.42
C PHE A 506 -6.42 2.20 21.38
N THR A 507 -7.56 2.59 20.80
CA THR A 507 -8.81 2.85 21.52
C THR A 507 -9.85 1.82 21.09
N ASP A 508 -10.42 1.09 22.05
CA ASP A 508 -11.54 0.18 21.82
C ASP A 508 -12.82 0.99 21.58
N VAL A 509 -13.39 0.88 20.39
CA VAL A 509 -14.63 1.56 19.99
C VAL A 509 -15.79 0.59 19.80
N THR A 510 -15.64 -0.67 20.20
CA THR A 510 -16.62 -1.74 19.97
C THR A 510 -18.03 -1.29 20.33
N GLN A 511 -18.22 -0.72 21.52
CA GLN A 511 -19.53 -0.25 21.99
C GLN A 511 -20.10 0.92 21.18
N ARG A 512 -19.25 1.77 20.58
CA ARG A 512 -19.67 2.91 19.77
C ARG A 512 -20.22 2.47 18.41
N VAL A 513 -19.69 1.37 17.87
CA VAL A 513 -20.08 0.81 16.56
C VAL A 513 -20.96 -0.44 16.65
N SER A 514 -21.45 -0.78 17.85
CA SER A 514 -22.32 -1.94 18.09
C SER A 514 -23.81 -1.66 17.82
N THR A 515 -24.18 -0.41 17.55
CA THR A 515 -25.60 -0.03 17.42
C THR A 515 -26.08 -0.26 15.97
N PRO A 516 -27.22 -0.96 15.76
CA PRO A 516 -27.80 -1.18 14.43
C PRO A 516 -28.12 0.11 13.64
#